data_AF-A0A060CDX2-F1
#
_entry.id   AF-A0A060CDX2-F1
#
_cell.length_a   1.000
_cell.length_b   1.000
_cell.length_c   1.000
_cell.angle_alpha   90.00
_cell.angle_beta   90.00
_cell.angle_gamma   90.00
#
_symmetry.space_group_name_H-M   'P 1'
#
loop_
_entity.id
_entity.type
_entity.pdbx_description
1 polymer ?
#
loop_
_entity_poly.entity_id
_entity_poly.type
_entity_poly.pdbx_seq_one_letter_code
_entity_poly.pdbx_strand_id
1 'polypeptide(L)'
;MTADGSGSGGGSGTAAGGYGYCDAQCQGYCCNEMDILEANSMATAMTPHPCKGNSCDKSGCGYNPYASGQRNYWGPGKTVDTSKPFTVVTQFVASGGRLTQITRKYIQNGRQIGGGGTISSCGSEGATGGLAGMGQALGRAVRS
;
A
#
# COMPACT_ATOMS: atom_id res chain seq x y z
N MET A 1 6.72 -9.56 6.14
CA MET A 1 7.58 -10.75 6.02
C MET A 1 8.85 -10.54 6.85
N THR A 2 9.49 -11.60 7.34
CA THR A 2 10.83 -11.51 7.95
C THR A 2 11.90 -11.45 6.85
N ALA A 3 13.08 -10.89 7.15
CA ALA A 3 14.14 -10.72 6.15
C ALA A 3 14.77 -12.06 5.69
N ASP A 4 14.80 -13.07 6.56
CA ASP A 4 15.34 -14.41 6.27
C ASP A 4 14.33 -15.36 5.61
N GLY A 5 13.07 -14.91 5.48
CA GLY A 5 11.96 -15.72 4.97
C GLY A 5 11.48 -16.79 5.95
N SER A 6 11.92 -16.76 7.22
CA SER A 6 11.38 -17.64 8.25
C SER A 6 9.90 -17.33 8.50
N GLY A 7 9.04 -18.33 8.28
CA GLY A 7 7.63 -18.26 8.60
C GLY A 7 7.33 -19.04 9.87
N SER A 8 6.36 -18.58 10.65
CA SER A 8 5.82 -19.28 11.83
C SER A 8 5.11 -20.60 11.51
N GLY A 9 5.01 -20.98 10.22
CA GLY A 9 4.27 -22.13 9.70
C GLY A 9 5.07 -23.43 9.56
N GLY A 10 6.18 -23.60 10.28
CA GLY A 10 6.87 -24.89 10.40
C GLY A 10 7.65 -25.40 9.18
N GLY A 11 7.76 -24.62 8.11
CA GLY A 11 8.62 -24.94 6.97
C GLY A 11 10.05 -24.41 7.18
N SER A 12 11.06 -25.26 6.98
CA SER A 12 12.50 -24.91 7.02
C SER A 12 12.97 -24.09 5.81
N GLY A 13 12.06 -23.38 5.14
CA GLY A 13 12.32 -22.62 3.93
C GLY A 13 12.96 -21.27 4.22
N THR A 14 13.67 -20.73 3.23
CA THR A 14 14.38 -19.44 3.33
C THR A 14 13.82 -18.44 2.33
N ALA A 15 14.19 -17.17 2.47
CA ALA A 15 13.87 -16.12 1.50
C ALA A 15 14.24 -16.50 0.05
N ALA A 16 15.31 -17.27 -0.15
CA ALA A 16 15.74 -17.73 -1.48
C ALA A 16 14.70 -18.64 -2.17
N GLY A 17 13.90 -19.36 -1.39
CA GLY A 17 12.80 -20.19 -1.90
C GLY A 17 11.45 -19.47 -1.96
N GLY A 18 11.40 -18.16 -1.66
CA GLY A 18 10.15 -17.39 -1.60
C GLY A 18 9.28 -17.69 -0.37
N TYR A 19 9.88 -18.20 0.71
CA TYR A 19 9.16 -18.49 1.95
C TYR A 19 8.93 -17.23 2.80
N GLY A 20 8.03 -17.33 3.79
CA GLY A 20 7.76 -16.27 4.76
C GLY A 20 6.73 -15.23 4.31
N TYR A 21 5.97 -15.53 3.24
CA TYR A 21 4.87 -14.69 2.79
C TYR A 21 3.82 -14.52 3.89
N CYS A 22 3.34 -13.29 4.02
CA CYS A 22 2.24 -12.89 4.89
C CYS A 22 1.61 -11.65 4.28
N ASP A 23 0.34 -11.43 4.59
CA ASP A 23 -0.45 -10.28 4.15
C ASP A 23 -1.48 -9.90 5.22
N ALA A 24 -2.29 -8.89 4.94
CA ALA A 24 -3.34 -8.46 5.85
C ALA A 24 -4.58 -9.38 5.83
N GLN A 25 -4.72 -10.27 4.84
CA GLN A 25 -5.82 -11.23 4.79
C GLN A 25 -5.65 -12.37 5.78
N CYS A 26 -4.42 -12.59 6.27
CA CYS A 26 -4.08 -13.59 7.26
C CYS A 26 -4.38 -15.02 6.81
N GLN A 27 -4.11 -15.35 5.54
CA GLN A 27 -4.23 -16.72 5.02
C GLN A 27 -3.06 -17.61 5.48
N GLY A 28 -2.81 -17.63 6.79
CA GLY A 28 -1.68 -18.30 7.44
C GLY A 28 -1.08 -17.42 8.53
N TYR A 29 -0.36 -16.37 8.13
CA TYR A 29 0.24 -15.41 9.05
C TYR A 29 -0.16 -13.99 8.67
N CYS A 30 -0.46 -13.17 9.68
CA CYS A 30 -0.84 -11.77 9.50
C CYS A 30 0.39 -10.87 9.45
N CYS A 31 0.44 -9.89 8.56
CA CYS A 31 1.37 -8.78 8.68
C CYS A 31 0.84 -7.51 8.03
N ASN A 32 1.42 -6.36 8.41
CA ASN A 32 1.09 -5.08 7.79
C ASN A 32 1.39 -5.14 6.29
N GLU A 33 0.49 -4.60 5.49
CA GLU A 33 0.55 -4.65 4.03
C GLU A 33 0.27 -3.27 3.44
N MET A 34 1.07 -2.89 2.45
CA MET A 34 0.91 -1.62 1.74
C MET A 34 0.80 -1.92 0.25
N ASP A 35 -0.42 -1.89 -0.26
CA ASP A 35 -0.68 -2.05 -1.67
C ASP A 35 -0.47 -0.73 -2.40
N ILE A 36 0.77 -0.55 -2.86
CA ILE A 36 1.16 0.64 -3.62
C ILE A 36 0.36 0.68 -4.94
N LEU A 37 0.18 -0.43 -5.63
CA LEU A 37 -0.54 -0.44 -6.91
C LEU A 37 -1.35 -1.73 -7.10
N GLU A 38 -2.66 -1.64 -6.92
CA GLU A 38 -3.62 -2.64 -7.37
C GLU A 38 -4.37 -2.05 -8.57
N ALA A 39 -4.04 -2.50 -9.77
CA ALA A 39 -4.57 -1.84 -10.97
C ALA A 39 -4.69 -2.76 -12.18
N ASN A 40 -5.51 -2.30 -13.11
CA ASN A 40 -5.52 -2.72 -14.50
C ASN A 40 -5.63 -1.47 -15.39
N SER A 41 -5.78 -1.66 -16.70
CA SER A 41 -5.88 -0.54 -17.63
C SER A 41 -7.10 0.36 -17.39
N MET A 42 -8.12 -0.07 -16.65
CA MET A 42 -9.38 0.65 -16.48
C MET A 42 -9.59 1.23 -15.07
N ALA A 43 -8.94 0.69 -14.06
CA ALA A 43 -9.06 1.15 -12.68
C ALA A 43 -7.77 0.94 -11.88
N THR A 44 -7.63 1.70 -10.80
CA THR A 44 -6.53 1.58 -9.84
C THR A 44 -7.02 1.84 -8.42
N ALA A 45 -6.41 1.17 -7.46
CA ALA A 45 -6.48 1.47 -6.04
C ALA A 45 -5.06 1.53 -5.44
N MET A 46 -4.90 2.35 -4.40
CA MET A 46 -3.82 2.17 -3.42
C MET A 46 -4.47 1.91 -2.06
N THR A 47 -3.98 0.90 -1.34
CA THR A 47 -4.68 0.39 -0.16
C THR A 47 -3.66 0.05 0.93
N PRO A 48 -3.54 0.87 1.99
CA PRO A 48 -2.81 0.44 3.18
C PRO A 48 -3.72 -0.44 4.04
N HIS A 49 -3.15 -1.54 4.52
CA HIS A 49 -3.78 -2.50 5.40
C HIS A 49 -3.00 -2.60 6.72
N PRO A 50 -3.32 -1.73 7.70
CA PRO A 50 -2.68 -1.76 9.01
C PRO A 50 -2.98 -3.06 9.77
N CYS A 51 -1.97 -3.56 10.49
CA CYS A 51 -2.11 -4.69 11.40
C CYS A 51 -1.45 -4.45 12.76
N LYS A 52 -2.11 -4.92 13.82
CA LYS A 52 -1.59 -5.01 15.19
C LYS A 52 -1.68 -6.45 15.67
N GLY A 53 -0.52 -7.12 15.71
CA GLY A 53 -0.47 -8.57 15.89
C GLY A 53 -1.24 -9.28 14.78
N ASN A 54 -2.17 -10.16 15.14
CA ASN A 54 -3.04 -10.88 14.20
C ASN A 54 -4.34 -10.15 13.86
N SER A 55 -4.52 -8.90 14.33
CA SER A 55 -5.66 -8.07 13.95
C SER A 55 -5.27 -7.14 12.81
N CYS A 56 -5.79 -7.42 11.62
CA CYS A 56 -5.54 -6.65 10.41
C CYS A 56 -6.82 -5.99 9.89
N ASP A 57 -6.66 -4.81 9.32
CA ASP A 57 -7.72 -4.19 8.52
C ASP A 57 -7.76 -4.84 7.13
N LYS A 58 -8.54 -5.91 7.00
CA LYS A 58 -8.64 -6.69 5.75
C LYS A 58 -9.20 -5.90 4.58
N SER A 59 -10.09 -4.95 4.84
CA SER A 59 -10.65 -4.09 3.79
C SER A 59 -9.72 -2.93 3.45
N GLY A 60 -8.93 -2.49 4.43
CA GLY A 60 -8.04 -1.34 4.29
C GLY A 60 -8.82 -0.05 4.09
N CYS A 61 -8.09 1.01 3.75
CA CYS A 61 -8.67 2.32 3.46
C CYS A 61 -8.28 2.79 2.05
N GLY A 62 -8.69 1.99 1.06
CA GLY A 62 -8.30 2.15 -0.33
C GLY A 62 -8.73 3.49 -0.92
N TYR A 63 -7.85 4.09 -1.71
CA TYR A 63 -8.20 5.21 -2.57
C TYR A 63 -8.27 4.75 -4.03
N ASN A 64 -9.46 4.89 -4.63
CA ASN A 64 -9.69 4.68 -6.05
C ASN A 64 -10.23 5.99 -6.67
N PRO A 65 -9.54 6.59 -7.67
CA PRO A 65 -9.98 7.82 -8.30
C PRO A 65 -11.40 7.74 -8.91
N TYR A 66 -11.75 6.61 -9.53
CA TYR A 66 -13.07 6.41 -10.15
C TYR A 66 -14.17 6.39 -9.09
N ALA A 67 -13.99 5.62 -8.01
CA ALA A 67 -14.93 5.56 -6.89
C ALA A 67 -15.05 6.91 -6.17
N SER A 68 -13.98 7.71 -6.19
CA SER A 68 -13.94 9.09 -5.66
C SER A 68 -14.48 10.15 -6.62
N GLY A 69 -15.15 9.74 -7.72
CA GLY A 69 -15.82 10.63 -8.68
C GLY A 69 -14.97 11.08 -9.87
N GLN A 70 -13.67 10.78 -9.90
CA GLN A 70 -12.77 11.17 -10.99
C GLN A 70 -12.82 10.19 -12.17
N ARG A 71 -14.00 10.05 -12.81
CA ARG A 71 -14.25 9.04 -13.86
C ARG A 71 -13.38 9.18 -15.12
N ASN A 72 -12.78 10.35 -15.36
CA ASN A 72 -11.89 10.62 -16.51
C ASN A 72 -10.40 10.73 -16.12
N TYR A 73 -10.05 10.23 -14.94
CA TYR A 73 -8.69 10.32 -14.43
C TYR A 73 -7.77 9.19 -14.89
N TRP A 74 -8.18 7.92 -14.72
CA TRP A 74 -7.35 6.75 -15.03
C TRP A 74 -7.97 5.90 -16.13
N GLY A 75 -7.22 5.64 -17.21
CA GLY A 75 -7.60 4.69 -18.27
C GLY A 75 -7.05 5.05 -19.66
N PRO A 76 -7.34 4.25 -20.71
CA PRO A 76 -6.80 4.52 -22.04
C PRO A 76 -7.30 5.86 -22.57
N GLY A 77 -6.38 6.77 -22.93
CA GLY A 77 -6.68 8.12 -23.39
C GLY A 77 -7.23 9.09 -22.32
N LYS A 78 -7.18 8.72 -21.02
CA LYS A 78 -7.61 9.59 -19.91
C LYS A 78 -6.43 10.43 -19.37
N THR A 79 -6.66 11.16 -18.27
CA THR A 79 -5.66 12.06 -17.66
C THR A 79 -4.34 11.34 -17.38
N VAL A 80 -4.42 10.15 -16.78
CA VAL A 80 -3.37 9.13 -16.76
C VAL A 80 -3.73 8.12 -17.85
N ASP A 81 -3.03 8.19 -18.98
CA ASP A 81 -3.27 7.37 -20.16
C ASP A 81 -2.65 5.99 -19.97
N THR A 82 -3.44 4.99 -19.60
CA THR A 82 -2.95 3.63 -19.34
C THR A 82 -2.60 2.85 -20.61
N SER A 83 -2.84 3.41 -21.81
CA SER A 83 -2.36 2.81 -23.06
C SER A 83 -0.86 3.03 -23.29
N LYS A 84 -0.21 3.84 -22.44
CA LYS A 84 1.20 4.18 -22.51
C LYS A 84 1.87 4.00 -21.15
N PRO A 85 3.20 3.84 -21.12
CA PRO A 85 3.95 3.88 -19.87
C PRO A 85 3.73 5.20 -19.11
N PHE A 86 3.75 5.11 -17.79
CA PHE A 86 3.72 6.23 -16.85
C PHE A 86 4.47 5.82 -15.58
N THR A 87 4.79 6.80 -14.75
CA THR A 87 5.40 6.59 -13.43
C THR A 87 4.34 6.76 -12.36
N VAL A 88 4.36 5.86 -11.38
CA VAL A 88 3.56 5.96 -10.15
C VAL A 88 4.44 6.52 -9.05
N VAL A 89 4.02 7.61 -8.41
CA VAL A 89 4.74 8.23 -7.29
C VAL A 89 3.87 8.13 -6.05
N THR A 90 4.37 7.43 -5.03
CA THR A 90 3.70 7.31 -3.72
C THR A 90 4.57 7.96 -2.67
N GLN A 91 4.02 8.94 -1.96
CA GLN A 91 4.72 9.70 -0.93
C GLN A 91 4.15 9.32 0.44
N PHE A 92 5.03 8.89 1.34
CA PHE A 92 4.72 8.60 2.73
C PHE A 92 5.10 9.81 3.58
N VAL A 93 4.13 10.66 3.87
CA VAL A 93 4.34 11.92 4.59
C VAL A 93 4.25 11.66 6.08
N ALA A 94 5.29 12.03 6.80
CA ALA A 94 5.37 11.86 8.24
C ALA A 94 5.57 13.20 8.97
N SER A 95 5.01 13.28 10.18
CA SER A 95 5.23 14.39 11.12
C SER A 95 5.50 13.81 12.50
N GLY A 96 6.52 14.33 13.20
CA GLY A 96 6.92 13.83 14.52
C GLY A 96 7.29 12.34 14.54
N GLY A 97 7.83 11.81 13.44
CA GLY A 97 8.17 10.38 13.31
C GLY A 97 6.97 9.45 13.10
N ARG A 98 5.77 9.99 12.88
CA ARG A 98 4.54 9.23 12.63
C ARG A 98 4.06 9.47 11.21
N LEU A 99 3.69 8.42 10.50
CA LEU A 99 3.04 8.55 9.20
C LEU A 99 1.69 9.23 9.36
N THR A 100 1.48 10.34 8.67
CA THR A 100 0.26 11.14 8.73
C THR A 100 -0.54 11.07 7.44
N GLN A 101 0.13 10.93 6.29
CA GLN A 101 -0.54 10.87 5.00
C GLN A 101 0.20 9.96 4.02
N ILE A 102 -0.56 9.33 3.13
CA ILE A 102 -0.04 8.65 1.94
C ILE A 102 -0.64 9.36 0.73
N THR A 103 0.21 9.98 -0.09
CA THR A 103 -0.23 10.77 -1.25
C THR A 103 0.26 10.12 -2.55
N ARG A 104 -0.64 10.04 -3.53
CA ARG A 104 -0.35 9.50 -4.86
C ARG A 104 -0.32 10.60 -5.92
N LYS A 105 0.72 10.55 -6.74
CA LYS A 105 0.90 11.34 -7.96
C LYS A 105 1.35 10.42 -9.10
N TYR A 106 1.27 10.90 -10.32
CA TYR A 106 1.79 10.20 -11.49
C TYR A 106 2.69 11.12 -12.31
N ILE A 107 3.55 10.55 -13.14
CA ILE A 107 4.32 11.30 -14.15
C ILE A 107 4.11 10.61 -15.48
N GLN A 108 3.71 11.34 -16.50
CA GLN A 108 3.56 10.81 -17.85
C GLN A 108 4.00 11.86 -18.86
N ASN A 109 4.74 11.44 -19.89
CA ASN A 109 5.31 12.34 -20.92
C ASN A 109 6.10 13.51 -20.31
N GLY A 110 6.88 13.24 -19.26
CA GLY A 110 7.67 14.26 -18.55
C GLY A 110 6.87 15.23 -17.68
N ARG A 111 5.54 15.08 -17.56
CA ARG A 111 4.67 15.97 -16.79
C ARG A 111 4.12 15.29 -15.54
N GLN A 112 4.20 15.99 -14.40
CA GLN A 112 3.56 15.55 -13.17
C GLN A 112 2.03 15.72 -13.25
N ILE A 113 1.32 14.68 -12.81
CA ILE A 113 -0.14 14.58 -12.73
C ILE A 113 -0.51 14.41 -11.25
N GLY A 114 -1.18 15.41 -10.68
CA GLY A 114 -1.78 15.34 -9.34
C GLY A 114 -3.17 14.71 -9.37
N GLY A 115 -3.87 14.65 -8.23
CA GLY A 115 -5.23 14.10 -8.17
C GLY A 115 -5.30 12.59 -7.91
N GLY A 116 -4.15 11.94 -7.72
CA GLY A 116 -4.05 10.50 -7.45
C GLY A 116 -4.55 10.06 -6.08
N GLY A 117 -4.92 11.00 -5.20
CA GLY A 117 -5.50 10.74 -3.88
C GLY A 117 -4.58 11.03 -2.72
N THR A 118 -5.18 11.20 -1.54
CA THR A 118 -4.47 11.26 -0.26
C THR A 118 -5.26 10.50 0.78
N ILE A 119 -4.58 9.58 1.47
CA ILE A 119 -5.11 8.84 2.61
C ILE A 119 -4.54 9.47 3.87
N SER A 120 -5.41 10.04 4.72
CA SER A 120 -5.02 10.69 5.98
C SER A 120 -5.55 9.97 7.23
N SER A 121 -6.31 8.90 7.05
CA SER A 121 -6.81 8.05 8.12
C SER A 121 -7.00 6.63 7.59
N CYS A 122 -6.64 5.63 8.39
CA CYS A 122 -6.78 4.23 8.05
C CYS A 122 -6.83 3.39 9.31
N GLY A 123 -7.82 2.51 9.45
CA GLY A 123 -7.99 1.69 10.63
C GLY A 123 -8.04 2.48 11.95
N SER A 124 -8.03 1.75 13.07
CA SER A 124 -7.89 2.33 14.40
C SER A 124 -6.51 2.00 14.95
N GLU A 125 -5.81 2.99 15.53
CA GLU A 125 -4.51 2.74 16.17
C GLU A 125 -4.60 1.69 17.28
N GLY A 126 -5.71 1.68 18.03
CA GLY A 126 -5.94 0.73 19.11
C GLY A 126 -6.17 -0.70 18.62
N ALA A 127 -6.93 -0.86 17.53
CA ALA A 127 -7.38 -2.15 17.02
C ALA A 127 -6.42 -2.76 16.00
N THR A 128 -6.09 -2.00 14.94
CA THR A 128 -5.31 -2.48 13.79
C THR A 128 -3.96 -1.77 13.66
N GLY A 129 -3.64 -0.81 14.54
CA GLY A 129 -2.40 -0.02 14.50
C GLY A 129 -2.51 1.25 13.63
N GLY A 130 -3.50 1.30 12.74
CA GLY A 130 -3.78 2.45 11.88
C GLY A 130 -2.59 2.97 11.07
N LEU A 131 -2.65 4.22 10.60
CA LEU A 131 -1.53 4.81 9.84
C LEU A 131 -0.23 4.88 10.65
N ALA A 132 -0.32 5.06 11.97
CA ALA A 132 0.86 5.05 12.83
C ALA A 132 1.60 3.70 12.79
N GLY A 133 0.86 2.60 12.92
CA GLY A 133 1.38 1.23 12.79
C GLY A 133 1.94 0.95 11.40
N MET A 134 1.27 1.42 10.35
CA MET A 134 1.79 1.36 8.98
C MET A 134 3.13 2.08 8.84
N GLY A 135 3.23 3.30 9.38
CA GLY A 135 4.48 4.07 9.37
C GLY A 135 5.63 3.35 10.07
N GLN A 136 5.35 2.72 11.21
CA GLN A 136 6.33 1.89 11.91
C GLN A 136 6.74 0.67 11.08
N ALA A 137 5.80 0.01 10.40
CA ALA A 137 6.10 -1.13 9.54
C ALA A 137 7.00 -0.75 8.36
N LEU A 138 6.67 0.33 7.65
CA LEU A 138 7.49 0.89 6.57
C LEU A 138 8.89 1.27 7.07
N GLY A 139 8.97 1.88 8.27
CA GLY A 139 10.24 2.26 8.89
C GLY A 139 11.12 1.08 9.29
N ARG A 140 10.56 -0.09 9.60
CA ARG A 140 11.33 -1.32 9.88
C ARG A 140 11.93 -1.91 8.60
N ALA A 141 11.20 -1.88 7.49
CA ALA A 141 11.64 -2.44 6.22
C ALA A 141 12.89 -1.75 5.63
N VAL A 142 13.14 -0.48 5.98
CA VAL A 142 14.30 0.29 5.49
C VAL A 142 15.49 0.26 6.44
N ARG A 143 15.39 -0.44 7.58
CA ARG A 143 16.45 -0.53 8.61
C ARG A 143 17.12 -1.91 8.68
N SER A 144 16.73 -2.85 7.81
CA SER A 144 17.29 -4.21 7.73
C SER A 144 18.52 -4.27 6.85
#